data_AF-A0A267TIT9-F1
#
_entry.id   AF-A0A267TIT9-F1
#
_cell.length_a   1.000
_cell.length_b   1.000
_cell.length_c   1.000
_cell.angle_alpha   90.00
_cell.angle_beta   90.00
_cell.angle_gamma   90.00
#
_symmetry.space_group_name_H-M   'P 1'
#
loop_
_entity.id
_entity.type
_entity.pdbx_description
1 polymer ?
#
loop_
_entity_poly.entity_id
_entity_poly.type
_entity_poly.pdbx_seq_one_letter_code
_entity_poly.pdbx_strand_id
1 'polypeptide(L)' 'MNKLTQLFKDSWTEVTENVTWPKFSELQASSTLVLVASLIFALVVGLIDFLFKSGLELFYQSF' A
#
# COMPACT_ATOMS: atom_id res chain seq x y z
N MET A 1 17.81 -16.84 34.20
CA MET A 1 16.89 -15.79 33.70
C MET A 1 16.90 -15.87 32.19
N ASN A 2 15.75 -16.15 31.58
CA ASN A 2 15.66 -16.69 30.22
C ASN A 2 16.14 -15.65 29.19
N LYS A 3 17.09 -16.03 28.32
CA LYS A 3 17.66 -15.15 27.28
C LYS A 3 16.58 -14.45 26.43
N LEU A 4 15.43 -15.11 26.23
CA LEU A 4 14.28 -14.56 25.51
C LEU A 4 13.69 -13.33 26.19
N THR A 5 13.50 -13.33 27.52
CA THR A 5 12.94 -12.18 28.24
C THR A 5 13.89 -10.98 28.23
N GLN A 6 15.20 -11.23 28.19
CA GLN A 6 16.21 -10.17 28.04
C GLN A 6 16.14 -9.54 26.64
N LEU A 7 16.07 -10.36 25.59
CA LEU A 7 15.98 -9.91 24.19
C LEU A 7 14.78 -8.99 23.96
N PHE A 8 13.58 -9.35 24.43
CA PHE A 8 12.41 -8.48 24.28
C PHE A 8 12.58 -7.13 25.00
N LYS A 9 13.27 -7.12 26.14
CA LYS A 9 13.51 -5.92 26.94
C LYS A 9 14.54 -5.00 26.26
N ASP A 10 15.59 -5.59 25.71
CA ASP A 10 16.64 -4.87 24.98
C ASP A 10 16.09 -4.32 23.65
N SER A 11 15.30 -5.11 22.92
CA SER A 11 14.63 -4.66 21.68
C SER A 11 13.60 -3.56 21.92
N TRP A 12 12.85 -3.59 23.04
CA TRP A 12 11.93 -2.50 23.38
C TRP A 12 12.68 -1.18 23.66
N THR A 13 13.81 -1.29 24.36
CA THR A 13 14.68 -0.14 24.66
C THR A 13 15.27 0.42 23.38
N GLU A 14 15.73 -0.43 22.47
CA GLU A 14 16.29 -0.05 21.16
C GLU A 14 15.27 0.68 20.27
N VAL A 15 14.06 0.15 20.15
CA VAL A 15 12.98 0.76 19.34
C VAL A 15 12.53 2.11 19.91
N THR A 16 12.65 2.31 21.22
CA THR A 16 12.24 3.57 21.86
C THR A 16 13.33 4.63 21.81
N GLU A 17 14.59 4.25 22.02
CA GLU A 17 15.71 5.18 22.18
C GLU A 17 16.48 5.46 20.88
N ASN A 18 16.52 4.51 19.94
CA ASN A 18 17.36 4.60 18.74
C ASN A 18 16.57 4.68 17.42
N VAL A 19 15.24 4.59 17.46
CA VAL A 19 14.40 4.70 16.26
C VAL A 19 13.58 5.98 16.32
N THR A 20 13.86 6.89 15.39
CA THR A 20 13.05 8.09 15.17
C THR A 20 11.80 7.71 14.36
N TRP A 21 10.67 7.50 15.03
CA TRP A 21 9.38 7.38 14.37
C TRP A 21 8.90 8.75 13.85
N PRO A 22 8.41 8.84 12.61
CA PRO A 22 7.78 10.05 12.11
C PRO A 22 6.54 10.38 12.93
N LYS A 23 6.15 11.66 12.96
CA LYS A 23 4.89 12.05 13.60
C LYS A 23 3.72 11.37 12.89
N PHE A 24 2.68 11.00 13.63
CA PHE A 24 1.46 10.39 13.08
C PHE A 24 0.86 11.19 11.91
N SER A 25 0.96 12.52 11.92
CA SER A 25 0.52 13.39 10.84
C SER A 25 1.28 13.17 9.52
N GLU A 26 2.59 12.91 9.60
CA GLU A 26 3.44 12.66 8.42
C GLU A 26 3.17 11.27 7.83
N LEU A 27 2.91 10.29 8.69
CA LEU A 27 2.49 8.94 8.29
C LEU A 27 1.14 8.97 7.57
N GLN A 28 0.19 9.77 8.07
CA GLN A 28 -1.12 9.95 7.44
C GLN A 28 -0.97 10.64 6.08
N ALA A 29 -0.19 11.71 6.00
CA ALA A 29 0.06 12.42 4.72
C ALA A 29 0.66 11.48 3.66
N SER A 30 1.65 10.67 4.05
CA SER A 30 2.29 9.70 3.15
C SER A 30 1.31 8.61 2.70
N SER A 31 0.48 8.10 3.61
CA SER A 31 -0.52 7.07 3.31
C SER A 31 -1.64 7.62 2.41
N THR A 32 -2.10 8.84 2.66
CA THR A 32 -3.11 9.51 1.82
C THR A 32 -2.60 9.74 0.40
N LEU A 33 -1.33 10.13 0.23
CA LEU A 33 -0.73 10.28 -1.09
C LEU A 33 -0.76 8.97 -1.88
N VAL A 34 -0.34 7.87 -1.25
CA VAL A 34 -0.35 6.54 -1.89
C VAL A 34 -1.77 6.08 -2.20
N LEU A 35 -2.73 6.35 -1.32
CA LEU A 35 -4.14 5.99 -1.54
C LEU A 35 -4.75 6.73 -2.73
N VAL A 36 -4.42 8.01 -2.92
CA VAL A 36 -4.87 8.77 -4.09
C VAL A 36 -4.22 8.24 -5.36
N ALA A 37 -2.92 7.93 -5.32
CA ALA A 37 -2.22 7.36 -6.46
C ALA A 37 -2.81 5.99 -6.87
N SER A 38 -3.10 5.12 -5.90
CA SER A 38 -3.70 3.80 -6.18
C SER A 38 -5.11 3.92 -6.76
N LEU A 39 -5.90 4.90 -6.32
CA LEU A 39 -7.21 5.19 -6.89
C LEU A 39 -7.12 5.58 -8.38
N ILE A 40 -6.14 6.42 -8.74
CA ILE A 40 -5.91 6.82 -10.14
C ILE A 40 -5.52 5.59 -10.98
N PHE A 41 -4.62 4.74 -10.49
CA PHE A 41 -4.26 3.51 -11.20
C PHE A 41 -5.46 2.56 -11.38
N ALA A 42 -6.31 2.43 -10.36
CA ALA A 42 -7.52 1.62 -10.44
C ALA A 42 -8.48 2.12 -11.55
N LEU A 43 -8.65 3.44 -11.67
CA LEU A 43 -9.46 4.02 -12.75
C LEU A 43 -8.87 3.77 -14.13
N VAL A 44 -7.55 3.90 -14.28
CA VAL A 44 -6.86 3.67 -15.57
C VAL A 44 -6.99 2.21 -16.00
N VAL A 45 -6.70 1.26 -15.09
CA VAL A 45 -6.83 -0.17 -15.38
C VAL A 45 -8.29 -0.51 -15.70
N GLY A 46 -9.25 0.01 -14.93
CA GLY A 46 -10.67 -0.19 -15.20
C GLY A 46 -11.12 0.34 -16.56
N LEU A 47 -10.58 1.47 -17.03
CA LEU A 47 -10.84 1.98 -18.37
C LEU A 47 -10.28 1.07 -19.45
N ILE A 48 -9.05 0.58 -19.27
CA ILE A 48 -8.41 -0.34 -20.21
C ILE A 48 -9.23 -1.62 -20.30
N ASP A 49 -9.60 -2.23 -19.17
CA ASP A 49 -10.41 -3.44 -19.12
C ASP A 49 -11.76 -3.25 -19.83
N PHE A 50 -12.41 -2.11 -19.63
CA PHE A 50 -13.66 -1.77 -20.30
C PHE A 50 -13.49 -1.68 -21.83
N LEU A 51 -12.47 -0.97 -22.29
CA LEU A 51 -12.19 -0.80 -23.72
C LEU A 51 -11.89 -2.16 -24.39
N PHE A 52 -11.06 -2.98 -23.76
CA PHE A 52 -10.74 -4.31 -24.30
C PHE A 52 -11.96 -5.23 -24.32
N LYS A 53 -12.75 -5.25 -23.25
CA LYS A 53 -13.95 -6.07 -23.18
C LYS A 53 -14.95 -5.68 -24.26
N SER A 54 -15.29 -4.39 -24.36
CA SER A 54 -16.22 -3.91 -25.38
C SER A 54 -15.69 -4.09 -26.80
N GLY A 55 -14.38 -3.85 -27.02
CA GLY A 55 -13.76 -4.05 -28.33
C GLY A 55 -13.79 -5.51 -28.79
N LEU A 56 -13.47 -6.45 -27.89
CA LEU A 56 -13.54 -7.88 -28.18
C LEU A 56 -14.97 -8.35 -28.39
N GLU A 57 -15.93 -7.89 -27.58
CA GLU A 57 -17.34 -8.25 -27.72
C GLU A 57 -17.90 -7.82 -29.08
N LEU A 58 -17.58 -6.60 -29.54
CA LEU A 58 -17.94 -6.12 -30.87
C LEU A 58 -17.26 -6.91 -32.00
N PHE A 59 -15.99 -7.28 -31.82
CA PHE A 59 -15.26 -8.08 -32.80
C PHE A 59 -15.87 -9.49 -32.94
N TYR A 60 -16.16 -10.16 -31.82
CA TYR A 60 -16.80 -11.47 -31.82
C TYR A 60 -18.24 -11.44 -32.33
N GLN A 61 -18.98 -10.34 -32.14
CA GLN A 61 -20.33 -10.20 -32.67
C GLN A 61 -20.34 -9.95 -34.19
N SER A 62 -19.24 -9.43 -34.75
CA SER A 62 -19.11 -9.14 -36.18
C SER A 62 -18.64 -10.34 -37.02
N PHE A 63 -18.18 -11.42 -36.38
CA PHE A 63 -17.76 -12.68 -37.00
C PHE A 63 -18.78 -13.79 -36.74
#